data_AF-A0A932IA56-F1
#
_entry.id   AF-A0A932IA56-F1
#
_cell.length_a   1.000
_cell.length_b   1.000
_cell.length_c   1.000
_cell.angle_alpha   90.00
_cell.angle_beta   90.00
_cell.angle_gamma   90.00
#
_symmetry.space_group_name_H-M   'P 1'
#
loop_
_entity.id
_entity.type
_entity.pdbx_description
1 polymer ?
#
loop_
_entity_poly.entity_id
_entity_poly.type
_entity_poly.pdbx_seq_one_letter_code
_entity_poly.pdbx_strand_id
1 'polypeptide(L)'
;MELKLISKWIVITGVLLIWAIKFFIRPFFHFDQPLHFFLGIAPNFLGSFLLPFGACWFFSGRHHLLARLFRLNGTGDLRLFCLLGFGMLLVNEYLQLIPVFGRTFDYFDIVFSSIGLLLSYFVYGRLQERVQLV
;
A
#
# COMPACT_ATOMS: atom_id res chain seq x y z
N MET A 1 10.76 -0.37 -19.02
CA MET A 1 9.35 -0.73 -19.28
C MET A 1 8.89 -1.90 -18.42
N GLU A 2 9.76 -2.88 -18.14
CA GLU A 2 9.40 -4.07 -17.35
C GLU A 2 8.94 -3.77 -15.92
N LEU A 3 9.65 -2.91 -15.18
CA LEU A 3 9.27 -2.54 -13.80
C LEU A 3 7.83 -1.99 -13.71
N LYS A 4 7.41 -1.23 -14.73
CA LYS A 4 6.04 -0.68 -14.81
C LYS A 4 5.00 -1.76 -15.05
N LEU A 5 5.32 -2.77 -15.87
CA LEU A 5 4.43 -3.89 -16.15
C LEU A 5 4.28 -4.80 -14.92
N ILE A 6 5.39 -5.12 -14.26
CA ILE A 6 5.40 -5.90 -13.01
C ILE A 6 4.60 -5.16 -11.93
N SER A 7 4.88 -3.86 -11.74
CA SER A 7 4.16 -3.03 -10.78
C SER A 7 2.67 -2.94 -11.09
N LYS A 8 2.28 -2.82 -12.36
CA LYS A 8 0.88 -2.85 -12.79
C LYS A 8 0.19 -4.13 -12.35
N TRP A 9 0.77 -5.30 -12.62
CA TRP A 9 0.15 -6.58 -12.26
C TRP A 9 0.08 -6.77 -10.74
N ILE A 10 1.15 -6.43 -10.01
CA ILE A 10 1.17 -6.47 -8.54
C ILE A 10 0.06 -5.60 -7.94
N VAL A 11 -0.12 -4.38 -8.45
CA VAL A 11 -1.16 -3.46 -7.99
C VAL A 11 -2.56 -3.99 -8.32
N ILE A 12 -2.79 -4.46 -9.54
CA ILE A 12 -4.10 -5.01 -9.93
C ILE A 12 -4.46 -6.20 -9.05
N THR A 13 -3.57 -7.19 -8.91
CA THR A 13 -3.80 -8.37 -8.08
C THR A 13 -4.01 -7.99 -6.63
N GLY A 14 -3.20 -7.07 -6.10
CA GLY A 14 -3.31 -6.61 -4.72
C GLY A 14 -4.61 -5.85 -4.44
N VAL A 15 -5.05 -4.96 -5.34
CA VAL A 15 -6.34 -4.25 -5.20
C VAL A 15 -7.51 -5.22 -5.27
N LEU A 16 -7.49 -6.18 -6.19
CA LEU A 16 -8.52 -7.23 -6.27
C LEU A 16 -8.58 -8.05 -4.98
N LEU A 17 -7.43 -8.40 -4.40
CA LEU A 17 -7.36 -9.12 -3.13
C LEU A 17 -7.92 -8.29 -1.97
N ILE A 18 -7.59 -7.01 -1.88
CA ILE A 18 -8.15 -6.08 -0.88
C ILE A 18 -9.67 -6.00 -1.02
N TRP A 19 -10.18 -5.87 -2.25
CA TRP A 19 -11.62 -5.84 -2.52
C TRP A 19 -12.31 -7.15 -2.16
N ALA A 20 -11.71 -8.29 -2.51
CA ALA A 20 -12.22 -9.60 -2.13
C ALA A 20 -12.33 -9.72 -0.60
N ILE A 21 -11.30 -9.30 0.14
CA ILE A 21 -11.33 -9.34 1.61
C ILE A 21 -12.41 -8.40 2.16
N LYS A 22 -12.46 -7.15 1.70
CA LYS A 22 -13.30 -6.09 2.28
C LYS A 22 -14.78 -6.24 1.94
N PHE A 23 -15.10 -6.63 0.70
CA PHE A 23 -16.47 -6.65 0.18
C PHE A 23 -17.09 -8.04 0.04
N PHE A 24 -16.28 -9.11 0.00
CA PHE A 24 -16.79 -10.48 -0.10
C PHE A 24 -16.52 -11.28 1.17
N ILE A 25 -15.28 -11.37 1.63
CA ILE A 25 -14.95 -12.26 2.74
C ILE A 25 -15.53 -11.71 4.06
N ARG A 26 -15.28 -10.43 4.36
CA ARG A 26 -15.68 -9.83 5.64
C ARG A 26 -17.20 -9.74 5.89
N PRO A 27 -18.05 -9.37 4.91
CA PRO A 27 -19.49 -9.27 5.16
C PRO A 27 -20.24 -10.60 5.05
N PHE A 28 -19.76 -11.55 4.24
CA PHE A 28 -20.48 -12.80 4.00
C PHE A 28 -20.08 -13.95 4.92
N PHE A 29 -18.93 -13.85 5.61
CA PHE A 29 -18.42 -14.91 6.48
C PHE A 29 -18.21 -14.41 7.90
N HIS A 30 -18.88 -15.04 8.86
CA HIS A 30 -18.62 -14.85 10.28
C HIS A 30 -17.49 -15.79 10.69
N PHE A 31 -16.29 -15.24 10.88
CA PHE A 31 -15.13 -16.02 11.33
C PHE A 31 -14.97 -15.90 12.85
N ASP A 32 -14.63 -17.02 13.49
CA ASP A 32 -14.13 -17.02 14.85
C ASP A 32 -12.75 -16.32 14.94
N GLN A 33 -12.40 -15.84 16.12
CA GLN A 33 -11.03 -15.40 16.40
C GLN A 33 -10.10 -16.62 16.35
N PRO A 34 -8.91 -16.56 15.70
CA PRO A 34 -8.13 -15.37 15.34
C PRO A 34 -8.26 -14.88 13.89
N LEU A 35 -8.98 -15.60 13.03
CA LEU A 35 -9.01 -15.34 11.60
C LEU A 35 -9.65 -13.98 11.26
N HIS A 36 -10.67 -13.60 12.03
CA HIS A 36 -11.30 -12.29 11.92
C HIS A 36 -10.33 -11.12 12.16
N PHE A 37 -9.36 -11.28 13.07
CA PHE A 37 -8.35 -10.25 13.34
C PHE A 37 -7.42 -10.06 12.14
N PHE A 38 -6.85 -11.15 11.60
CA PHE A 38 -5.97 -11.07 10.43
C PHE A 38 -6.67 -10.50 9.20
N LEU A 39 -7.94 -10.86 8.98
CA LEU A 39 -8.75 -10.28 7.91
C LEU A 39 -9.09 -8.79 8.14
N GLY A 40 -9.07 -8.32 9.39
CA GLY A 40 -9.22 -6.91 9.74
C GLY A 40 -8.04 -6.06 9.29
N ILE A 41 -6.82 -6.54 9.55
CA ILE A 41 -5.55 -5.82 9.29
C ILE A 41 -5.01 -6.04 7.87
N ALA A 42 -5.33 -7.16 7.22
CA ALA A 42 -4.79 -7.53 5.92
C ALA A 42 -5.01 -6.47 4.82
N PRO A 43 -6.17 -5.80 4.71
CA PRO A 43 -6.37 -4.73 3.74
C PRO A 43 -5.38 -3.58 3.88
N ASN A 44 -5.07 -3.19 5.12
CA ASN A 44 -4.16 -2.07 5.41
C ASN A 44 -2.69 -2.47 5.20
N PHE A 45 -2.31 -3.68 5.61
CA PHE A 45 -1.02 -4.27 5.27
C PHE A 45 -0.79 -4.34 3.75
N LEU A 46 -1.75 -4.88 3.02
CA LEU A 46 -1.66 -4.99 1.55
C LEU A 46 -1.68 -3.61 0.90
N GLY A 47 -2.55 -2.71 1.36
CA GLY A 47 -2.65 -1.34 0.83
C GLY A 47 -1.33 -0.59 0.96
N SER A 48 -0.74 -0.60 2.14
CA SER A 48 0.57 0.01 2.41
C SER A 48 1.70 -0.66 1.61
N PHE A 49 1.66 -1.99 1.47
CA PHE A 49 2.63 -2.72 0.66
C PHE A 49 2.58 -2.34 -0.82
N LEU A 50 1.40 -2.03 -1.37
CA LEU A 50 1.24 -1.75 -2.79
C LEU A 50 1.60 -0.29 -3.16
N LEU A 51 1.77 0.61 -2.20
CA LEU A 51 1.96 2.04 -2.44
C LEU A 51 3.05 2.38 -3.48
N PRO A 52 4.31 1.95 -3.36
CA PRO A 52 5.35 2.34 -4.31
C PRO A 52 5.19 1.65 -5.67
N PHE A 53 4.61 0.45 -5.73
CA PHE A 53 4.22 -0.18 -7.00
C PHE A 53 3.12 0.62 -7.69
N GLY A 54 2.13 1.09 -6.94
CA GLY A 54 1.07 1.98 -7.41
C GLY A 54 1.61 3.29 -7.96
N ALA A 55 2.51 3.93 -7.21
CA ALA A 55 3.19 5.14 -7.64
C ALA A 55 4.01 4.93 -8.90
N CYS A 56 4.78 3.84 -8.98
CA CYS A 56 5.51 3.48 -10.19
C CYS A 56 4.57 3.33 -11.40
N TRP A 57 3.46 2.61 -11.25
CA TRP A 57 2.53 2.41 -12.34
C TRP A 57 1.80 3.70 -12.77
N PHE A 58 1.29 4.50 -11.82
CA PHE A 58 0.51 5.72 -12.09
C PHE A 58 1.37 6.90 -12.57
N PHE A 59 2.56 7.08 -12.02
CA PHE A 59 3.39 8.26 -12.30
C PHE A 59 4.44 8.01 -13.39
N SER A 60 4.75 6.75 -13.73
CA SER A 60 5.69 6.46 -14.80
C SER A 60 5.09 6.81 -16.18
N GLY A 61 5.56 7.92 -16.75
CA GLY A 61 5.18 8.42 -18.07
C GLY A 61 4.14 9.55 -18.09
N ARG A 62 3.82 10.17 -16.96
CA ARG A 62 2.96 11.36 -16.90
C ARG A 62 3.77 12.61 -16.53
N HIS A 63 3.41 13.76 -17.11
CA HIS A 63 4.10 15.05 -16.91
C HIS A 63 3.38 16.01 -15.94
N HIS A 64 2.48 15.51 -15.10
CA HIS A 64 1.85 16.36 -14.07
C HIS A 64 2.80 16.61 -12.88
N LEU A 65 2.62 17.72 -12.15
CA LEU A 65 3.47 18.11 -11.01
C LEU A 65 3.62 17.00 -9.95
N LEU A 66 2.53 16.27 -9.66
CA LEU A 66 2.59 15.10 -8.77
C LEU A 66 3.50 13.99 -9.31
N ALA A 67 3.47 13.72 -10.62
CA ALA A 67 4.31 12.69 -11.22
C ALA A 67 5.81 13.07 -11.20
N ARG A 68 6.11 14.38 -11.13
CA ARG A 68 7.47 14.89 -10.95
C ARG A 68 7.95 14.78 -9.51
N LEU A 69 7.07 15.03 -8.54
CA LEU A 69 7.35 14.89 -7.10
C LEU A 69 7.46 13.42 -6.67
N PHE A 70 6.65 12.54 -7.25
CA PHE A 70 6.58 11.11 -6.91
C PHE A 70 7.33 10.20 -7.89
N ARG A 71 8.27 10.77 -8.64
CA ARG A 71 9.08 10.00 -9.57
C ARG A 71 10.12 9.21 -8.77
N LEU A 72 9.90 7.92 -8.64
CA LEU A 72 10.79 7.00 -7.93
C LEU A 72 12.03 6.71 -8.78
N ASN A 73 12.96 7.67 -8.89
CA ASN A 73 14.17 7.51 -9.70
C ASN A 73 15.36 6.95 -8.91
N GLY A 74 15.37 7.12 -7.58
CA GLY A 74 16.37 6.55 -6.70
C GLY A 74 15.84 6.12 -5.33
N THR A 75 16.73 5.53 -4.55
CA THR A 75 16.44 5.05 -3.18
C THR A 75 16.04 6.19 -2.23
N GLY A 76 16.57 7.39 -2.43
CA GLY A 76 16.16 8.59 -1.70
C GLY A 76 14.69 8.97 -1.92
N ASP A 77 14.25 8.97 -3.18
CA ASP A 77 12.85 9.26 -3.55
C ASP A 77 11.91 8.19 -3.00
N LEU A 78 12.34 6.92 -3.02
CA LEU A 78 11.60 5.81 -2.44
C LEU A 78 11.44 5.95 -0.92
N ARG A 79 12.50 6.34 -0.20
CA ARG A 79 12.42 6.62 1.25
C ARG A 79 11.43 7.74 1.54
N LEU A 80 11.54 8.86 0.82
CA LEU A 80 10.63 10.00 0.99
C LEU A 80 9.18 9.60 0.68
N PHE A 81 8.96 8.84 -0.38
CA PHE A 81 7.64 8.33 -0.73
C PHE A 81 7.06 7.42 0.36
N CYS A 82 7.87 6.50 0.90
CA CYS A 82 7.45 5.65 2.00
C CYS A 82 7.14 6.45 3.27
N LEU A 83 7.91 7.49 3.59
CA LEU A 83 7.64 8.39 4.72
C LEU A 83 6.34 9.17 4.53
N LEU A 84 6.10 9.72 3.33
CA LEU A 84 4.85 10.40 2.99
C LEU A 84 3.66 9.42 3.02
N GLY A 85 3.84 8.20 2.52
CA GLY A 85 2.85 7.12 2.59
C GLY A 85 2.51 6.75 4.03
N PHE A 86 3.52 6.66 4.91
CA PHE A 86 3.32 6.44 6.33
C PHE A 86 2.54 7.60 6.99
N GLY A 87 2.90 8.85 6.67
CA GLY A 87 2.16 10.02 7.13
C GLY A 87 0.69 10.00 6.68
N MET A 88 0.42 9.62 5.43
CA MET A 88 -0.94 9.45 4.92
C MET A 88 -1.71 8.35 5.65
N LEU A 89 -1.07 7.23 6.01
CA LEU A 89 -1.72 6.15 6.76
C LEU A 89 -2.10 6.58 8.17
N LEU A 90 -1.22 7.33 8.86
CA LEU A 90 -1.55 7.91 10.16
C LEU A 90 -2.75 8.85 10.04
N VAL A 91 -2.73 9.78 9.07
CA VAL A 91 -3.87 10.67 8.81
C VAL A 91 -5.14 9.87 8.52
N ASN A 92 -5.05 8.82 7.70
CA ASN A 92 -6.20 7.96 7.39
C ASN A 92 -6.78 7.29 8.65
N GLU A 93 -5.94 6.84 9.58
CA GLU A 93 -6.42 6.25 10.85
C GLU A 93 -7.04 7.30 11.77
N TYR A 94 -6.45 8.50 11.84
CA TYR A 94 -7.07 9.62 12.57
C TYR A 94 -8.39 10.08 11.95
N LEU A 95 -8.53 10.04 10.62
CA LEU A 95 -9.79 10.37 9.96
C LEU A 95 -10.88 9.33 10.24
N GLN A 96 -10.52 8.07 10.47
CA GLN A 96 -11.49 7.02 10.83
C GLN A 96 -12.16 7.26 12.20
N LEU A 97 -11.54 8.04 13.10
CA LEU A 97 -12.15 8.49 14.36
C LEU A 97 -13.34 9.45 14.13
N ILE A 98 -13.46 10.05 12.94
CA ILE A 98 -14.62 10.88 12.61
C ILE A 98 -15.85 9.96 12.55
N PRO A 99 -16.93 10.28 13.29
CA PRO A 99 -18.09 9.39 13.48
C PRO A 99 -18.82 8.99 12.18
N VAL A 100 -18.57 9.69 11.08
CA VAL A 100 -19.06 9.34 9.73
C VAL A 100 -18.52 7.98 9.25
N PHE A 101 -17.30 7.61 9.64
CA PHE A 101 -16.66 6.35 9.22
C PHE A 101 -16.95 5.17 10.14
N GLY A 102 -17.45 5.42 11.36
CA GLY A 102 -17.93 4.38 12.28
C GLY A 102 -16.88 3.34 12.69
N ARG A 103 -15.58 3.65 12.59
CA ARG A 103 -14.47 2.78 12.96
C ARG A 103 -13.76 3.32 14.19
N THR A 104 -13.34 2.43 15.07
CA THR A 104 -12.46 2.75 16.20
C THR A 104 -11.01 2.79 15.73
N PHE A 105 -10.20 3.65 16.34
CA PHE A 105 -8.76 3.72 16.10
C PHE A 105 -8.09 2.37 16.43
N ASP A 106 -7.48 1.73 15.41
CA ASP A 106 -6.83 0.44 15.55
C ASP A 106 -5.31 0.56 15.43
N TYR A 107 -4.62 0.38 16.56
CA TYR A 107 -3.16 0.40 16.62
C TYR A 107 -2.53 -0.71 15.76
N PHE A 108 -3.20 -1.86 15.61
CA PHE A 108 -2.70 -2.95 14.79
C PHE A 108 -2.74 -2.58 13.31
N ASP A 109 -3.73 -1.81 12.86
CA ASP A 109 -3.77 -1.30 11.49
C ASP A 109 -2.55 -0.42 11.18
N ILE A 110 -2.11 0.42 12.13
CA ILE A 110 -0.89 1.23 11.99
C ILE A 110 0.37 0.35 11.97
N VAL A 111 0.49 -0.60 12.89
CA VAL A 111 1.66 -1.49 13.00
C VAL A 111 1.82 -2.31 11.72
N PHE A 112 0.74 -2.97 11.27
CA PHE A 112 0.79 -3.78 10.06
C PHE A 112 0.95 -2.94 8.80
N SER A 113 0.39 -1.73 8.75
CA SER A 113 0.68 -0.82 7.63
C SER A 113 2.14 -0.38 7.61
N SER A 114 2.76 -0.17 8.77
CA SER A 114 4.19 0.15 8.88
C SER A 114 5.06 -1.00 8.36
N ILE A 115 4.73 -2.23 8.74
CA ILE A 115 5.43 -3.44 8.26
C ILE A 115 5.24 -3.59 6.75
N GLY A 116 4.02 -3.41 6.23
CA GLY A 116 3.72 -3.46 4.80
C GLY A 116 4.55 -2.45 4.00
N LEU A 117 4.67 -1.21 4.50
CA LEU A 117 5.51 -0.16 3.91
C LEU A 117 7.01 -0.51 3.94
N LEU A 118 7.50 -1.03 5.07
CA LEU A 118 8.89 -1.48 5.21
C LEU A 118 9.22 -2.59 4.22
N LEU A 119 8.36 -3.62 4.14
CA LEU A 119 8.50 -4.69 3.16
C LEU A 119 8.46 -4.15 1.74
N SER A 120 7.57 -3.22 1.46
CA SER A 120 7.46 -2.59 0.16
C SER A 120 8.72 -1.85 -0.24
N TYR A 121 9.30 -1.06 0.69
CA TYR A 121 10.56 -0.36 0.48
C TYR A 121 11.67 -1.33 0.07
N PHE A 122 11.81 -2.46 0.77
CA PHE A 122 12.84 -3.46 0.45
C PHE A 122 12.56 -4.20 -0.85
N VAL A 123 11.34 -4.69 -1.05
CA VAL A 123 10.97 -5.48 -2.24
C VAL A 123 11.02 -4.62 -3.49
N TYR A 124 10.43 -3.43 -3.46
CA TYR A 124 10.45 -2.51 -4.58
C TYR A 124 11.87 -1.99 -4.84
N GLY A 125 12.63 -1.63 -3.80
CA GLY A 125 14.03 -1.19 -3.94
C GLY A 125 14.90 -2.25 -4.61
N ARG A 126 14.84 -3.50 -4.15
CA ARG A 126 15.53 -4.65 -4.78
C ARG A 126 15.10 -4.87 -6.22
N LEU A 127 13.81 -4.73 -6.52
CA LEU A 127 13.28 -4.92 -7.87
C LEU A 127 13.74 -3.79 -8.80
N GLN A 128 13.76 -2.55 -8.31
CA GLN A 128 14.24 -1.39 -9.05
C GLN A 128 15.73 -1.52 -9.37
N GLU A 129 16.57 -1.90 -8.39
CA GLU A 129 18.00 -2.14 -8.61
C GLU A 129 18.24 -3.22 -9.67
N ARG A 130 17.50 -4.34 -9.61
CA ARG A 130 17.63 -5.41 -10.60
C ARG A 130 17.27 -4.96 -12.01
N VAL A 131 16.22 -4.16 -12.17
CA VAL A 131 15.77 -3.68 -13.50
C VAL A 131 16.62 -2.51 -14.02
N GLN A 132 17.33 -1.78 -13.15
CA GLN A 132 18.28 -0.72 -13.58
C GLN A 132 19.67 -1.26 -13.96
N LEU A 133 20.05 -2.45 -13.49
CA LEU A 133 21.32 -3.11 -13.82
C LEU A 133 21.26 -3.97 -15.09
N VAL A 134 20.07 -4.22 -15.64
CA VAL A 134 19.82 -4.92 -16.91
C VAL A 134 19.58 -3.90 -18.01
#